data_AF-A0A0R2RHH6-F1
#
_entry.id   AF-A0A0R2RHH6-F1
#
_cell.length_a   1.000
_cell.length_b   1.000
_cell.length_c   1.000
_cell.angle_alpha   90.00
_cell.angle_beta   90.00
_cell.angle_gamma   90.00
#
_symmetry.space_group_name_H-M   'P 1'
#
loop_
_entity.id
_entity.type
_entity.pdbx_description
1 polymer ?
#
loop_
_entity_poly.entity_id
_entity_poly.type
_entity_poly.pdbx_seq_one_letter_code
_entity_poly.pdbx_strand_id
1 'polypeptide(L)'
;MKLPFLSSIFGILIFSWAGLSNAHAQAVLRITEVMSSSGSGGTADWFEVTNYGTAAADITDFKMDDNSPFSSALAVALSGVTTIAPGESVIFVESAAPVTDLPAFRTFWGLAESVQVGSYTGSGVSFGSGGDGAAIFNAANTLVSSVTFGPATAGRSFYYVYNSAGTILSTGSPVSAAGSLGAFTSANALANVGSPGVSASSLELAFTSSLNKFAKVGQTYSSPITFQKKNGSDVATLSIVSGPAWLSLSNISQSGATLTGTPSAIQTGPQTITLRLSVVGQTTVELTGIITVFNTQPKVVLNEYNAVSGTSLHASLDGDLRLGRIEGNGGDWFELVVVRGIGSDPFLDMRGWKIQVSQVTGGARLTDTITLSRDNFWAAVPLGTILTFTEDNLAEGGYDTALNADNRLSSAKYSWSNIWLGDAALIASVTGDSTSGIGTTTSGISISEDGTQIAVLNDTNG
;
A
#
# COMPACT_ATOMS: atom_id res chain seq x y z
N MET A 1 62.23 -33.04 46.30
CA MET A 1 61.59 -34.33 45.96
C MET A 1 60.10 -34.10 45.81
N LYS A 2 59.55 -34.44 44.63
CA LYS A 2 58.13 -34.60 44.27
C LYS A 2 57.15 -33.41 44.38
N LEU A 3 56.69 -32.98 43.19
CA LEU A 3 55.32 -32.51 42.87
C LEU A 3 54.27 -33.59 43.26
N PRO A 4 52.98 -33.23 43.51
CA PRO A 4 52.03 -32.97 42.42
C PRO A 4 50.94 -31.89 42.65
N PHE A 5 50.30 -31.58 41.51
CA PHE A 5 49.17 -30.70 41.19
C PHE A 5 47.88 -30.90 42.02
N LEU A 6 47.04 -29.85 42.13
CA LEU A 6 45.70 -29.77 41.50
C LEU A 6 45.01 -28.38 41.67
N SER A 7 44.52 -27.85 40.54
CA SER A 7 43.26 -27.10 40.31
C SER A 7 42.64 -26.19 41.39
N SER A 8 42.39 -24.91 41.06
CA SER A 8 41.04 -24.42 40.66
C SER A 8 40.97 -22.89 40.49
N ILE A 9 40.55 -22.49 39.27
CA ILE A 9 39.60 -21.42 38.91
C ILE A 9 39.91 -19.98 39.36
N PHE A 10 40.40 -19.21 38.37
CA PHE A 10 40.36 -17.75 38.29
C PHE A 10 38.95 -17.27 37.99
N GLY A 11 38.42 -16.35 38.81
CA GLY A 11 37.28 -15.49 38.48
C GLY A 11 37.72 -14.03 38.58
N ILE A 12 38.27 -13.47 37.49
CA ILE A 12 38.50 -12.03 37.37
C ILE A 12 37.19 -11.41 36.85
N LEU A 13 36.52 -10.66 37.72
CA LEU A 13 35.41 -9.79 37.35
C LEU A 13 36.01 -8.56 36.64
N ILE A 14 36.00 -8.55 35.30
CA ILE A 14 36.26 -7.34 34.53
C ILE A 14 34.96 -6.55 34.47
N PHE A 15 34.87 -5.46 35.24
CA PHE A 15 33.87 -4.43 34.98
C PHE A 15 34.22 -3.76 33.65
N SER A 16 33.61 -4.22 32.56
CA SER A 16 33.57 -3.47 31.32
C SER A 16 32.69 -2.25 31.55
N TRP A 17 33.32 -1.10 31.79
CA TRP A 17 32.70 0.20 31.57
C TRP A 17 32.40 0.29 30.07
N ALA A 18 31.21 -0.17 29.68
CA ALA A 18 30.62 0.21 28.41
C ALA A 18 30.43 1.72 28.48
N GLY A 19 31.38 2.47 27.92
CA GLY A 19 31.16 3.86 27.60
C GLY A 19 29.95 3.91 26.67
N LEU A 20 28.78 4.20 27.24
CA LEU A 20 27.67 4.77 26.51
C LEU A 20 28.25 6.01 25.84
N SER A 21 28.53 5.91 24.54
CA SER A 21 28.69 7.10 23.72
C SER A 21 27.37 7.85 23.86
N ASN A 22 27.35 8.89 24.70
CA ASN A 22 26.29 9.87 24.66
C ASN A 22 26.30 10.41 23.22
N ALA A 23 25.38 9.92 22.39
CA ALA A 23 25.04 10.60 21.16
C ALA A 23 24.54 11.97 21.60
N HIS A 24 25.41 12.98 21.49
CA HIS A 24 25.07 14.33 21.90
C HIS A 24 23.91 14.77 21.01
N ALA A 25 22.79 15.17 21.60
CA ALA A 25 21.69 15.71 20.83
C ALA A 25 22.22 16.90 20.02
N GLN A 26 21.99 16.90 18.72
CA GLN A 26 22.51 17.90 17.79
C GLN A 26 21.39 18.36 16.87
N ALA A 27 21.33 19.65 16.60
CA ALA A 27 20.53 20.20 15.50
C ALA A 27 21.20 19.91 14.16
N VAL A 28 20.39 19.61 13.14
CA VAL A 28 20.85 19.36 11.77
C VAL A 28 19.96 20.17 10.82
N LEU A 29 20.34 21.43 10.61
CA LEU A 29 19.57 22.35 9.76
C LEU A 29 19.92 22.17 8.29
N ARG A 30 18.90 22.07 7.44
CA ARG A 30 19.04 21.99 5.97
C ARG A 30 18.02 22.87 5.29
N ILE A 31 18.45 23.53 4.21
CA ILE A 31 17.52 24.19 3.28
C ILE A 31 16.81 23.09 2.48
N THR A 32 15.50 22.95 2.64
CA THR A 32 14.72 21.82 2.09
C THR A 32 13.89 22.19 0.89
N GLU A 33 13.59 23.46 0.71
CA GLU A 33 12.77 23.93 -0.42
C GLU A 33 13.15 25.37 -0.76
N VAL A 34 13.10 25.72 -2.06
CA VAL A 34 13.30 27.08 -2.55
C VAL A 34 12.30 27.37 -3.66
N MET A 35 11.66 28.54 -3.63
CA MET A 35 10.88 29.05 -4.75
C MET A 35 11.43 30.40 -5.17
N SER A 36 11.92 30.46 -6.40
CA SER A 36 12.48 31.67 -7.05
C SER A 36 11.61 32.22 -8.18
N SER A 37 10.43 31.64 -8.38
CA SER A 37 9.46 32.11 -9.36
C SER A 37 8.06 31.58 -9.07
N SER A 38 7.23 32.38 -8.40
CA SER A 38 5.81 32.08 -8.16
C SER A 38 4.88 32.54 -9.31
N GLY A 39 5.45 33.21 -10.32
CA GLY A 39 4.70 33.84 -11.41
C GLY A 39 4.10 35.20 -11.03
N SER A 40 3.50 35.89 -12.01
CA SER A 40 2.90 37.21 -11.78
C SER A 40 1.71 37.11 -10.81
N GLY A 41 1.73 37.92 -9.74
CA GLY A 41 0.73 37.88 -8.67
C GLY A 41 0.91 36.74 -7.67
N GLY A 42 2.02 35.99 -7.77
CA GLY A 42 2.41 34.94 -6.84
C GLY A 42 3.06 35.49 -5.57
N THR A 43 3.69 34.61 -4.79
CA THR A 43 4.50 34.97 -3.63
C THR A 43 5.83 35.61 -4.03
N ALA A 44 6.42 36.37 -3.11
CA ALA A 44 7.84 36.72 -3.16
C ALA A 44 8.72 35.46 -3.09
N ASP A 45 10.02 35.63 -3.29
CA ASP A 45 11.00 34.56 -3.13
C ASP A 45 10.99 34.03 -1.69
N TRP A 46 11.14 32.73 -1.54
CA TRP A 46 11.19 32.10 -0.23
C TRP A 46 11.99 30.82 -0.25
N PHE A 47 12.49 30.46 0.93
CA PHE A 47 13.12 29.17 1.18
C PHE A 47 12.68 28.58 2.51
N GLU A 48 12.76 27.27 2.62
CA GLU A 48 12.42 26.50 3.81
C GLU A 48 13.68 25.94 4.46
N VAL A 49 13.73 25.96 5.80
CA VAL A 49 14.76 25.30 6.60
C VAL A 49 14.11 24.27 7.51
N THR A 50 14.66 23.06 7.51
CA THR A 50 14.19 21.96 8.35
C THR A 50 15.28 21.48 9.30
N ASN A 51 14.91 21.17 10.53
CA ASN A 51 15.79 20.56 11.51
C ASN A 51 15.63 19.03 11.54
N TYR A 52 16.54 18.31 10.91
CA TYR A 52 16.60 16.85 10.93
C TYR A 52 17.24 16.27 12.21
N GLY A 53 17.74 17.14 13.07
CA GLY A 53 18.42 16.78 14.30
C GLY A 53 17.46 16.35 15.41
N THR A 54 18.04 15.94 16.54
CA THR A 54 17.30 15.50 17.73
C THR A 54 17.24 16.56 18.83
N ALA A 55 17.86 17.72 18.62
CA ALA A 55 17.81 18.88 19.50
C ALA A 55 17.19 20.09 18.79
N ALA A 56 16.49 20.93 19.54
CA ALA A 56 16.05 22.24 19.03
C ALA A 56 17.27 23.08 18.63
N ALA A 57 17.16 23.75 17.49
CA ALA A 57 18.17 24.68 17.01
C ALA A 57 17.80 26.09 17.45
N ASP A 58 18.70 26.79 18.15
CA ASP A 58 18.62 28.24 18.29
C ASP A 58 19.24 28.87 17.03
N ILE A 59 18.44 29.65 16.32
CA ILE A 59 18.81 30.33 15.08
C ILE A 59 18.85 31.85 15.24
N THR A 60 18.89 32.35 16.48
CA THR A 60 19.09 33.77 16.76
C THR A 60 20.35 34.27 16.05
N ASP A 61 20.23 35.44 15.40
CA ASP A 61 21.29 36.08 14.59
C ASP A 61 21.80 35.25 13.40
N PHE A 62 21.06 34.23 12.96
CA PHE A 62 21.36 33.57 11.68
C PHE A 62 21.10 34.53 10.52
N LYS A 63 21.84 34.29 9.44
CA LYS A 63 21.79 35.10 8.23
C LYS A 63 21.66 34.23 7.00
N MET A 64 21.15 34.78 5.92
CA MET A 64 21.12 34.12 4.62
C MET A 64 21.78 34.95 3.53
N ASP A 65 22.33 34.27 2.53
CA ASP A 65 22.94 34.86 1.33
C ASP A 65 22.58 34.00 0.12
N ASP A 66 22.48 34.63 -1.04
CA ASP A 66 22.25 33.99 -2.34
C ASP A 66 23.40 34.25 -3.33
N ASN A 67 24.35 35.12 -2.98
CA ASN A 67 25.45 35.49 -3.85
C ASN A 67 26.35 34.29 -4.22
N SER A 68 27.01 34.40 -5.37
CA SER A 68 27.96 33.40 -5.86
C SER A 68 29.39 33.99 -5.96
N PRO A 69 30.35 33.55 -5.13
CA PRO A 69 30.22 32.54 -4.06
C PRO A 69 29.52 33.10 -2.81
N PHE A 70 28.90 32.20 -2.02
CA PHE A 70 28.23 32.58 -0.78
C PHE A 70 29.21 33.20 0.22
N SER A 71 28.77 34.28 0.89
CA SER A 71 29.57 35.08 1.81
C SER A 71 28.73 35.59 2.97
N SER A 72 29.13 35.21 4.19
CA SER A 72 28.51 35.74 5.42
C SER A 72 28.67 37.26 5.61
N ALA A 73 29.58 37.90 4.85
CA ALA A 73 29.75 39.35 4.85
C ALA A 73 28.70 40.10 4.01
N LEU A 74 28.05 39.42 3.06
CA LEU A 74 26.95 39.94 2.24
C LEU A 74 25.58 39.44 2.72
N ALA A 75 25.59 38.42 3.58
CA ALA A 75 24.38 37.82 4.13
C ALA A 75 23.53 38.81 4.94
N VAL A 76 22.21 38.71 4.76
CA VAL A 76 21.19 39.49 5.48
C VAL A 76 20.61 38.69 6.64
N ALA A 77 20.08 39.38 7.66
CA ALA A 77 19.55 38.72 8.85
C ALA A 77 18.24 37.97 8.57
N LEU A 78 18.10 36.80 9.19
CA LEU A 78 16.81 36.09 9.31
C LEU A 78 16.03 36.65 10.50
N SER A 79 14.76 36.96 10.27
CA SER A 79 13.89 37.62 11.24
C SER A 79 12.60 36.83 11.46
N GLY A 80 12.00 36.96 12.64
CA GLY A 80 10.68 36.41 12.98
C GLY A 80 10.67 34.96 13.48
N VAL A 81 11.76 34.20 13.33
CA VAL A 81 11.92 32.84 13.87
C VAL A 81 13.25 32.75 14.59
N THR A 82 13.25 32.31 15.85
CA THR A 82 14.47 32.19 16.67
C THR A 82 14.80 30.74 17.05
N THR A 83 13.85 29.82 16.94
CA THR A 83 14.08 28.40 17.25
C THR A 83 13.39 27.48 16.26
N ILE A 84 14.05 26.37 15.92
CA ILE A 84 13.50 25.28 15.10
C ILE A 84 13.58 23.97 15.89
N ALA A 85 12.44 23.42 16.29
CA ALA A 85 12.35 22.17 17.03
C ALA A 85 12.81 20.96 16.19
N PRO A 86 13.14 19.81 16.82
CA PRO A 86 13.41 18.57 16.09
C PRO A 86 12.26 18.20 15.15
N GLY A 87 12.57 17.96 13.87
CA GLY A 87 11.59 17.61 12.84
C GLY A 87 10.75 18.78 12.31
N GLU A 88 10.95 20.01 12.82
CA GLU A 88 10.20 21.18 12.37
C GLU A 88 10.79 21.77 11.07
N SER A 89 9.90 22.25 10.20
CA SER A 89 10.19 23.05 9.01
C SER A 89 9.69 24.48 9.20
N VAL A 90 10.52 25.47 8.87
CA VAL A 90 10.18 26.90 8.96
C VAL A 90 10.48 27.58 7.63
N ILE A 91 9.71 28.60 7.28
CA ILE A 91 9.82 29.31 6.00
C ILE A 91 10.36 30.72 6.23
N PHE A 92 11.23 31.18 5.34
CA PHE A 92 11.68 32.57 5.28
C PHE A 92 11.31 33.16 3.92
N VAL A 93 10.58 34.29 3.96
CA VAL A 93 10.09 35.01 2.77
C VAL A 93 10.87 36.31 2.60
N GLU A 94 11.27 36.64 1.38
CA GLU A 94 11.85 37.95 1.07
C GLU A 94 10.79 39.04 1.25
N SER A 95 10.96 39.89 2.26
CA SER A 95 9.97 40.93 2.57
C SER A 95 10.56 42.09 3.38
N ALA A 96 10.38 43.31 2.84
CA ALA A 96 10.61 44.56 3.56
C ALA A 96 9.40 44.98 4.43
N ALA A 97 8.26 44.29 4.32
CA ALA A 97 7.01 44.56 5.03
C ALA A 97 6.41 43.28 5.64
N PRO A 98 7.12 42.58 6.54
CA PRO A 98 6.73 41.24 7.01
C PRO A 98 5.36 41.20 7.72
N VAL A 99 4.94 42.34 8.32
CA VAL A 99 3.62 42.44 8.96
C VAL A 99 2.48 42.25 7.97
N THR A 100 2.66 42.62 6.69
CA THR A 100 1.65 42.43 5.63
C THR A 100 1.90 41.18 4.81
N ASP A 101 3.16 40.90 4.50
CA ASP A 101 3.51 39.92 3.48
C ASP A 101 3.47 38.49 4.02
N LEU A 102 3.82 38.26 5.29
CA LEU A 102 3.78 36.92 5.89
C LEU A 102 2.34 36.39 6.05
N PRO A 103 1.35 37.20 6.51
CA PRO A 103 -0.06 36.78 6.46
C PRO A 103 -0.57 36.51 5.04
N ALA A 104 -0.14 37.30 4.05
CA ALA A 104 -0.50 37.08 2.66
C ALA A 104 0.09 35.77 2.12
N PHE A 105 1.35 35.47 2.45
CA PHE A 105 2.02 34.21 2.12
C PHE A 105 1.29 33.00 2.72
N ARG A 106 0.94 33.06 4.01
CA ARG A 106 0.15 32.02 4.68
C ARG A 106 -1.17 31.79 3.97
N THR A 107 -1.89 32.87 3.63
CA THR A 107 -3.16 32.80 2.91
C THR A 107 -2.99 32.19 1.52
N PHE A 108 -1.93 32.57 0.80
CA PHE A 108 -1.65 32.05 -0.54
C PHE A 108 -1.50 30.53 -0.55
N TRP A 109 -0.77 29.98 0.42
CA TRP A 109 -0.49 28.56 0.54
C TRP A 109 -1.47 27.79 1.45
N GLY A 110 -2.41 28.47 2.11
CA GLY A 110 -3.33 27.84 3.07
C GLY A 110 -2.63 27.24 4.29
N LEU A 111 -1.56 27.88 4.78
CA LEU A 111 -0.76 27.36 5.89
C LEU A 111 -1.46 27.52 7.23
N ALA A 112 -1.33 26.51 8.09
CA ALA A 112 -1.77 26.61 9.49
C ALA A 112 -0.91 27.61 10.27
N GLU A 113 -1.50 28.24 11.29
CA GLU A 113 -0.81 29.17 12.20
C GLU A 113 0.39 28.52 12.93
N SER A 114 0.37 27.20 13.09
CA SER A 114 1.46 26.44 13.72
C SER A 114 2.73 26.38 12.88
N VAL A 115 2.66 26.63 11.57
CA VAL A 115 3.85 26.69 10.70
C VAL A 115 4.56 28.01 10.97
N GLN A 116 5.82 28.00 11.39
CA GLN A 116 6.56 29.25 11.60
C GLN A 116 6.98 29.86 10.25
N VAL A 117 6.72 31.15 10.09
CA VAL A 117 7.10 31.92 8.90
C VAL A 117 7.80 33.19 9.36
N GLY A 118 9.06 33.34 8.94
CA GLY A 118 9.89 34.52 9.14
C GLY A 118 10.17 35.24 7.83
N SER A 119 11.08 36.21 7.88
CA SER A 119 11.48 37.00 6.70
C SER A 119 12.97 37.26 6.63
N TYR A 120 13.41 37.67 5.45
CA TYR A 120 14.69 38.31 5.20
C TYR A 120 14.50 39.51 4.25
N THR A 121 15.41 40.47 4.30
CA THR A 121 15.38 41.63 3.40
C THR A 121 16.74 42.32 3.39
N GLY A 122 17.08 42.97 2.28
CA GLY A 122 18.29 43.78 2.15
C GLY A 122 18.63 44.06 0.69
N SER A 123 19.61 44.93 0.47
CA SER A 123 20.13 45.15 -0.87
C SER A 123 21.01 43.97 -1.31
N GLY A 124 20.79 43.46 -2.52
CA GLY A 124 21.64 42.41 -3.10
C GLY A 124 21.29 41.00 -2.66
N VAL A 125 20.05 40.78 -2.20
CA VAL A 125 19.44 39.46 -1.98
C VAL A 125 18.08 39.42 -2.70
N SER A 126 17.90 38.44 -3.57
CA SER A 126 16.68 37.99 -4.26
C SER A 126 17.08 36.83 -5.18
N PHE A 127 16.20 35.84 -5.35
CA PHE A 127 16.53 34.66 -6.14
C PHE A 127 16.32 34.87 -7.64
N GLY A 128 17.36 34.61 -8.43
CA GLY A 128 17.31 34.60 -9.87
C GLY A 128 16.48 33.44 -10.45
N SER A 129 15.47 33.74 -11.27
CA SER A 129 14.71 32.72 -12.01
C SER A 129 15.52 31.98 -13.11
N GLY A 130 16.69 32.50 -13.49
CA GLY A 130 17.64 31.83 -14.39
C GLY A 130 18.50 30.73 -13.73
N GLY A 131 18.37 30.57 -12.42
CA GLY A 131 19.23 29.74 -11.58
C GLY A 131 20.02 30.60 -10.60
N ASP A 132 20.16 30.10 -9.37
CA ASP A 132 20.76 30.82 -8.25
C ASP A 132 21.14 29.86 -7.10
N GLY A 133 21.38 30.38 -5.90
CA GLY A 133 21.55 29.58 -4.70
C GLY A 133 21.02 30.23 -3.44
N ALA A 134 21.02 29.46 -2.36
CA ALA A 134 20.69 29.95 -1.03
C ALA A 134 21.63 29.30 -0.02
N ALA A 135 22.14 30.09 0.91
CA ALA A 135 23.00 29.67 2.00
C ALA A 135 22.53 30.30 3.31
N ILE A 136 22.63 29.54 4.40
CA ILE A 136 22.40 30.03 5.75
C ILE A 136 23.69 29.94 6.58
N PHE A 137 23.97 31.01 7.33
CA PHE A 137 25.11 31.13 8.23
C PHE A 137 24.62 31.29 9.66
N ASN A 138 25.33 30.67 10.61
CA ASN A 138 25.03 30.86 12.02
C ASN A 138 25.54 32.21 12.55
N ALA A 139 25.23 32.54 13.81
CA ALA A 139 25.69 33.75 14.49
C ALA A 139 27.24 33.91 14.53
N ALA A 140 27.97 32.80 14.44
CA ALA A 140 29.44 32.79 14.32
C ALA A 140 29.93 32.95 12.86
N ASN A 141 29.05 33.34 11.93
CA ASN A 141 29.30 33.50 10.49
C ASN A 141 29.82 32.23 9.79
N THR A 142 29.51 31.05 10.34
CA THR A 142 29.86 29.74 9.76
C THR A 142 28.70 29.24 8.90
N LEU A 143 29.01 28.72 7.71
CA LEU A 143 28.03 28.12 6.81
C LEU A 143 27.38 26.89 7.47
N VAL A 144 26.05 26.87 7.52
CA VAL A 144 25.26 25.79 8.13
C VAL A 144 24.67 24.87 7.06
N SER A 145 24.08 25.46 6.01
CA SER A 145 23.49 24.74 4.89
C SER A 145 23.53 25.63 3.66
N SER A 146 23.68 25.03 2.49
CA SER A 146 23.49 25.71 1.22
C SER A 146 22.94 24.76 0.16
N VAL A 147 22.30 25.36 -0.83
CA VAL A 147 21.81 24.71 -2.04
C VAL A 147 22.03 25.62 -3.25
N THR A 148 22.12 25.03 -4.43
CA THR A 148 22.05 25.74 -5.71
C THR A 148 20.94 25.14 -6.56
N PHE A 149 20.38 25.93 -7.47
CA PHE A 149 19.32 25.51 -8.38
C PHE A 149 19.50 26.12 -9.76
N GLY A 150 18.96 25.40 -10.75
CA GLY A 150 18.94 25.84 -12.14
C GLY A 150 17.74 26.74 -12.45
N PRO A 151 17.42 26.93 -13.74
CA PRO A 151 16.29 27.76 -14.16
C PRO A 151 14.96 27.32 -13.54
N ALA A 152 14.20 28.29 -13.04
CA ALA A 152 12.91 28.07 -12.40
C ALA A 152 11.83 27.65 -13.40
N THR A 153 10.96 26.74 -12.98
CA THR A 153 9.65 26.56 -13.62
C THR A 153 8.66 27.44 -12.89
N ALA A 154 8.10 28.44 -13.57
CA ALA A 154 7.17 29.39 -12.95
C ALA A 154 6.03 28.67 -12.23
N GLY A 155 5.79 29.08 -10.98
CA GLY A 155 4.78 28.50 -10.09
C GLY A 155 5.18 27.18 -9.44
N ARG A 156 6.46 26.75 -9.51
CA ARG A 156 6.93 25.51 -8.89
C ARG A 156 8.22 25.75 -8.11
N SER A 157 8.29 25.18 -6.92
CA SER A 157 9.49 25.18 -6.08
C SER A 157 10.48 24.09 -6.48
N PHE A 158 11.73 24.29 -6.09
CA PHE A 158 12.75 23.25 -5.99
C PHE A 158 12.72 22.62 -4.61
N TYR A 159 12.92 21.31 -4.51
CA TYR A 159 13.01 20.63 -3.22
C TYR A 159 14.31 19.83 -3.09
N TYR A 160 14.73 19.60 -1.85
CA TYR A 160 15.95 18.88 -1.52
C TYR A 160 15.66 17.86 -0.42
N VAL A 161 15.98 16.60 -0.68
CA VAL A 161 15.72 15.50 0.26
C VAL A 161 17.00 15.21 1.03
N TYR A 162 16.91 15.14 2.35
CA TYR A 162 18.03 14.79 3.23
C TYR A 162 17.73 13.57 4.09
N ASN A 163 18.77 12.85 4.50
CA ASN A 163 18.66 11.88 5.60
C ASN A 163 18.71 12.61 6.97
N SER A 164 18.50 11.86 8.06
CA SER A 164 18.53 12.41 9.43
C SER A 164 19.91 12.97 9.85
N ALA A 165 20.99 12.60 9.16
CA ALA A 165 22.32 13.18 9.36
C ALA A 165 22.55 14.45 8.50
N GLY A 166 21.55 14.87 7.72
CA GLY A 166 21.64 16.02 6.83
C GLY A 166 22.48 15.76 5.57
N THR A 167 22.66 14.50 5.16
CA THR A 167 23.27 14.18 3.86
C THR A 167 22.20 14.30 2.78
N ILE A 168 22.51 15.00 1.69
CA ILE A 168 21.59 15.14 0.55
C ILE A 168 21.39 13.79 -0.15
N LEU A 169 20.14 13.47 -0.47
CA LEU A 169 19.70 12.24 -1.13
C LEU A 169 19.13 12.51 -2.53
N SER A 170 18.55 13.68 -2.76
CA SER A 170 18.08 14.10 -4.07
C SER A 170 19.26 14.39 -5.01
N THR A 171 19.13 14.01 -6.28
CA THR A 171 20.11 14.36 -7.33
C THR A 171 19.71 15.65 -8.01
N GLY A 172 20.62 16.64 -8.07
CA GLY A 172 20.33 17.95 -8.64
C GLY A 172 19.33 18.74 -7.82
N SER A 173 18.53 19.57 -8.49
CA SER A 173 17.52 20.45 -7.90
C SER A 173 16.16 20.08 -8.50
N PRO A 174 15.51 19.00 -8.03
CA PRO A 174 14.24 18.55 -8.60
C PRO A 174 13.12 19.57 -8.34
N VAL A 175 12.16 19.62 -9.25
CA VAL A 175 11.02 20.54 -9.20
C VAL A 175 9.80 19.84 -8.60
N SER A 176 9.09 20.53 -7.71
CA SER A 176 7.92 20.01 -6.99
C SER A 176 6.83 19.49 -7.93
N ALA A 177 6.01 18.55 -7.44
CA ALA A 177 4.85 18.02 -8.15
C ALA A 177 3.71 17.68 -7.20
N ALA A 178 2.49 18.09 -7.54
CA ALA A 178 1.34 17.92 -6.68
C ALA A 178 1.12 16.44 -6.36
N GLY A 179 0.93 16.13 -5.07
CA GLY A 179 0.78 14.77 -4.57
C GLY A 179 2.09 14.01 -4.32
N SER A 180 3.25 14.63 -4.58
CA SER A 180 4.56 14.02 -4.33
C SER A 180 5.25 14.67 -3.14
N LEU A 181 5.79 13.85 -2.22
CA LEU A 181 6.63 14.31 -1.10
C LEU A 181 6.03 15.46 -0.27
N GLY A 182 4.69 15.46 -0.08
CA GLY A 182 3.98 16.50 0.66
C GLY A 182 3.63 17.75 -0.15
N ALA A 183 4.05 17.86 -1.41
CA ALA A 183 3.74 19.00 -2.25
C ALA A 183 2.26 19.02 -2.66
N PHE A 184 1.67 20.20 -2.61
CA PHE A 184 0.28 20.47 -2.92
C PHE A 184 0.15 21.69 -3.83
N THR A 185 -1.04 21.86 -4.40
CA THR A 185 -1.37 23.00 -5.26
C THR A 185 -2.02 24.10 -4.42
N SER A 186 -1.52 25.34 -4.50
CA SER A 186 -2.12 26.50 -3.85
C SER A 186 -3.58 26.66 -4.30
N ALA A 187 -4.50 26.83 -3.35
CA ALA A 187 -5.94 26.88 -3.60
C ALA A 187 -6.40 28.25 -4.15
N ASN A 188 -5.72 28.74 -5.18
CA ASN A 188 -5.95 30.00 -5.86
C ASN A 188 -5.75 29.85 -7.37
N ALA A 189 -6.08 30.88 -8.15
CA ALA A 189 -6.06 30.83 -9.61
C ALA A 189 -4.66 30.60 -10.22
N LEU A 190 -3.58 30.87 -9.48
CA LEU A 190 -2.21 30.65 -9.95
C LEU A 190 -1.74 29.19 -9.80
N ALA A 191 -2.44 28.38 -8.99
CA ALA A 191 -2.21 26.95 -8.84
C ALA A 191 -0.72 26.56 -8.72
N ASN A 192 0.02 27.31 -7.89
CA ASN A 192 1.43 27.06 -7.64
C ASN A 192 1.60 25.74 -6.89
N VAL A 193 2.71 25.04 -7.14
CA VAL A 193 2.99 23.75 -6.55
C VAL A 193 4.23 23.83 -5.68
N GLY A 194 4.11 23.37 -4.44
CA GLY A 194 5.19 23.34 -3.45
C GLY A 194 4.74 22.64 -2.17
N SER A 195 5.64 22.50 -1.21
CA SER A 195 5.40 21.86 0.09
C SER A 195 5.73 22.77 1.29
N PRO A 196 5.44 24.09 1.27
CA PRO A 196 5.86 24.97 2.37
C PRO A 196 5.31 24.50 3.72
N GLY A 197 6.19 24.34 4.69
CA GLY A 197 5.90 23.85 6.05
C GLY A 197 6.00 22.34 6.18
N VAL A 198 6.35 21.64 5.11
CA VAL A 198 6.52 20.18 5.06
C VAL A 198 7.79 19.88 4.29
N SER A 199 8.88 19.59 5.01
CA SER A 199 10.07 19.08 4.34
C SER A 199 9.75 17.83 3.55
N ALA A 200 10.37 17.68 2.37
CA ALA A 200 10.45 16.40 1.68
C ALA A 200 11.26 15.43 2.56
N SER A 201 10.57 14.77 3.49
CA SER A 201 11.17 13.85 4.44
C SER A 201 11.47 12.51 3.78
N SER A 202 12.55 11.86 4.23
CA SER A 202 12.82 10.44 4.09
C SER A 202 11.53 9.60 4.25
N LEU A 203 11.11 8.87 3.21
CA LEU A 203 9.90 8.03 3.22
C LEU A 203 9.95 7.00 4.36
N GLU A 204 8.95 6.87 5.22
CA GLU A 204 8.99 5.80 6.23
C GLU A 204 9.20 4.42 5.59
N LEU A 205 9.99 3.57 6.27
CA LEU A 205 10.28 2.21 5.82
C LEU A 205 8.95 1.49 5.59
N ALA A 206 8.70 1.01 4.38
CA ALA A 206 7.42 0.38 4.06
C ALA A 206 7.52 -0.55 2.86
N PHE A 207 6.67 -1.58 2.84
CA PHE A 207 6.40 -2.32 1.61
C PHE A 207 5.55 -1.47 0.67
N THR A 208 5.89 -1.49 -0.61
CA THR A 208 5.16 -0.76 -1.66
C THR A 208 4.42 -1.70 -2.62
N SER A 209 4.56 -3.01 -2.42
CA SER A 209 3.82 -4.05 -3.14
C SER A 209 3.03 -4.93 -2.19
N SER A 210 2.00 -5.60 -2.73
CA SER A 210 1.32 -6.73 -2.09
C SER A 210 1.82 -8.07 -2.64
N LEU A 211 1.44 -9.17 -1.97
CA LEU A 211 1.70 -10.52 -2.48
C LEU A 211 0.75 -10.87 -3.63
N ASN A 212 1.23 -11.64 -4.61
CA ASN A 212 0.36 -12.35 -5.52
C ASN A 212 -0.44 -13.40 -4.75
N LYS A 213 -1.77 -13.34 -4.87
CA LYS A 213 -2.67 -14.14 -4.00
C LYS A 213 -2.79 -15.60 -4.42
N PHE A 214 -2.29 -15.97 -5.59
CA PHE A 214 -2.56 -17.28 -6.20
C PHE A 214 -1.29 -17.96 -6.69
N ALA A 215 -1.21 -19.25 -6.41
CA ALA A 215 -0.19 -20.16 -6.93
C ALA A 215 -0.85 -21.42 -7.48
N LYS A 216 -0.10 -22.21 -8.26
CA LYS A 216 -0.58 -23.49 -8.79
C LYS A 216 0.43 -24.58 -8.50
N VAL A 217 -0.06 -25.75 -8.09
CA VAL A 217 0.79 -26.92 -7.84
C VAL A 217 1.67 -27.21 -9.05
N GLY A 218 2.96 -27.45 -8.81
CA GLY A 218 3.95 -27.77 -9.85
C GLY A 218 4.31 -26.63 -10.79
N GLN A 219 3.78 -25.41 -10.58
CA GLN A 219 4.14 -24.22 -11.34
C GLN A 219 4.93 -23.26 -10.45
N THR A 220 5.93 -22.59 -11.02
CA THR A 220 6.70 -21.58 -10.30
C THR A 220 5.80 -20.41 -9.97
N TYR A 221 5.55 -20.20 -8.68
CA TYR A 221 5.02 -18.97 -8.14
C TYR A 221 6.08 -17.88 -8.17
N SER A 222 5.68 -16.68 -8.54
CA SER A 222 6.54 -15.50 -8.55
C SER A 222 5.71 -14.29 -8.13
N SER A 223 6.17 -13.59 -7.10
CA SER A 223 5.59 -12.33 -6.64
C SER A 223 6.70 -11.30 -6.50
N PRO A 224 6.64 -10.17 -7.23
CA PRO A 224 7.56 -9.07 -7.00
C PRO A 224 7.27 -8.49 -5.60
N ILE A 225 8.33 -8.28 -4.84
CA ILE A 225 8.29 -7.59 -3.55
C ILE A 225 9.09 -6.31 -3.70
N THR A 226 8.43 -5.17 -3.58
CA THR A 226 9.09 -3.86 -3.60
C THR A 226 8.89 -3.16 -2.26
N PHE A 227 9.86 -2.34 -1.89
CA PHE A 227 9.80 -1.55 -0.68
C PHE A 227 10.52 -0.22 -0.87
N GLN A 228 10.18 0.72 0.01
CA GLN A 228 10.84 2.00 0.14
C GLN A 228 11.60 2.06 1.47
N LYS A 229 12.66 2.87 1.50
CA LYS A 229 13.50 3.09 2.68
C LYS A 229 13.39 4.54 3.11
N LYS A 230 13.62 4.79 4.40
CA LYS A 230 13.81 6.13 4.95
C LYS A 230 14.87 6.87 4.17
N ASN A 231 16.09 6.36 4.17
CA ASN A 231 17.18 6.98 3.43
C ASN A 231 17.60 6.10 2.26
N GLY A 232 17.96 6.72 1.13
CA GLY A 232 18.48 5.99 -0.04
C GLY A 232 19.73 5.16 0.28
N SER A 233 20.55 5.64 1.23
CA SER A 233 21.76 4.97 1.73
C SER A 233 21.50 3.84 2.73
N ASP A 234 20.28 3.70 3.25
CA ASP A 234 19.98 2.66 4.24
C ASP A 234 20.21 1.27 3.64
N VAL A 235 20.77 0.37 4.45
CA VAL A 235 20.90 -1.04 4.09
C VAL A 235 19.69 -1.79 4.64
N ALA A 236 18.76 -2.11 3.75
CA ALA A 236 17.57 -2.87 4.08
C ALA A 236 17.87 -4.37 4.07
N THR A 237 17.34 -5.07 5.08
CA THR A 237 17.29 -6.52 5.15
C THR A 237 15.84 -6.97 5.03
N LEU A 238 15.55 -7.74 3.98
CA LEU A 238 14.27 -8.41 3.76
C LEU A 238 14.39 -9.88 4.14
N SER A 239 13.43 -10.40 4.89
CA SER A 239 13.42 -11.79 5.36
C SER A 239 12.01 -12.37 5.40
N ILE A 240 11.91 -13.70 5.33
CA ILE A 240 10.67 -14.43 5.65
C ILE A 240 10.71 -14.71 7.15
N VAL A 241 9.70 -14.23 7.89
CA VAL A 241 9.56 -14.48 9.34
C VAL A 241 8.90 -15.83 9.58
N SER A 242 7.82 -16.08 8.85
CA SER A 242 7.04 -17.32 8.89
C SER A 242 6.43 -17.55 7.51
N GLY A 243 6.26 -18.81 7.13
CA GLY A 243 5.69 -19.16 5.84
C GLY A 243 5.97 -20.60 5.46
N PRO A 244 5.36 -21.08 4.37
CA PRO A 244 5.55 -22.45 3.93
C PRO A 244 6.95 -22.65 3.35
N ALA A 245 7.56 -23.82 3.62
CA ALA A 245 8.95 -24.13 3.25
C ALA A 245 9.22 -24.16 1.73
N TRP A 246 8.18 -24.17 0.89
CA TRP A 246 8.32 -24.11 -0.56
C TRP A 246 8.60 -22.70 -1.09
N LEU A 247 8.52 -21.66 -0.23
CA LEU A 247 8.80 -20.28 -0.59
C LEU A 247 10.20 -19.84 -0.17
N SER A 248 10.82 -19.02 -1.01
CA SER A 248 12.12 -18.39 -0.78
C SER A 248 12.17 -17.00 -1.42
N LEU A 249 13.10 -16.17 -0.95
CA LEU A 249 13.41 -14.89 -1.57
C LEU A 249 14.57 -15.08 -2.56
N SER A 250 14.40 -14.58 -3.78
CA SER A 250 15.43 -14.51 -4.82
C SER A 250 15.60 -13.08 -5.31
N ASN A 251 16.70 -12.80 -6.01
CA ASN A 251 16.99 -11.47 -6.60
C ASN A 251 16.88 -10.33 -5.58
N ILE A 252 17.36 -10.55 -4.35
CA ILE A 252 17.28 -9.56 -3.27
C ILE A 252 18.21 -8.39 -3.61
N SER A 253 17.65 -7.19 -3.53
CA SER A 253 18.32 -5.92 -3.76
C SER A 253 17.93 -4.91 -2.67
N GLN A 254 18.49 -3.70 -2.74
CA GLN A 254 18.19 -2.62 -1.80
C GLN A 254 16.86 -1.90 -2.06
N SER A 255 16.05 -2.37 -3.00
CA SER A 255 14.72 -1.83 -3.33
C SER A 255 13.65 -2.91 -3.51
N GLY A 256 14.01 -4.19 -3.42
CA GLY A 256 13.05 -5.28 -3.60
C GLY A 256 13.67 -6.66 -3.73
N ALA A 257 12.81 -7.64 -3.94
CA ALA A 257 13.15 -9.04 -4.19
C ALA A 257 12.04 -9.71 -5.01
N THR A 258 12.22 -10.99 -5.32
CA THR A 258 11.16 -11.86 -5.82
C THR A 258 10.89 -12.96 -4.80
N LEU A 259 9.67 -13.00 -4.25
CA LEU A 259 9.19 -14.13 -3.49
C LEU A 259 8.79 -15.23 -4.48
N THR A 260 9.44 -16.38 -4.42
CA THR A 260 9.29 -17.45 -5.41
C THR A 260 9.33 -18.84 -4.79
N GLY A 261 8.78 -19.82 -5.50
CA GLY A 261 8.73 -21.20 -5.06
C GLY A 261 7.81 -22.04 -5.95
N THR A 262 7.84 -23.36 -5.79
CA THR A 262 6.94 -24.26 -6.51
C THR A 262 6.20 -25.13 -5.50
N PRO A 263 4.89 -24.90 -5.26
CA PRO A 263 4.14 -25.71 -4.32
C PRO A 263 3.86 -27.10 -4.89
N SER A 264 3.78 -28.08 -4.01
CA SER A 264 3.35 -29.45 -4.30
C SER A 264 1.88 -29.66 -3.88
N ALA A 265 1.31 -30.82 -4.22
CA ALA A 265 -0.10 -31.12 -3.97
C ALA A 265 -0.49 -31.03 -2.47
N ILE A 266 0.43 -31.31 -1.55
CA ILE A 266 0.16 -31.24 -0.10
C ILE A 266 -0.01 -29.80 0.43
N GLN A 267 0.38 -28.79 -0.35
CA GLN A 267 0.27 -27.37 0.00
C GLN A 267 -0.93 -26.70 -0.67
N THR A 268 -1.87 -27.47 -1.24
CA THR A 268 -3.12 -26.94 -1.82
C THR A 268 -3.94 -26.20 -0.75
N GLY A 269 -4.61 -25.13 -1.13
CA GLY A 269 -5.40 -24.29 -0.23
C GLY A 269 -4.64 -23.07 0.29
N PRO A 270 -5.15 -22.38 1.32
CA PRO A 270 -4.57 -21.14 1.83
C PRO A 270 -3.24 -21.39 2.54
N GLN A 271 -2.22 -20.60 2.20
CA GLN A 271 -0.89 -20.61 2.81
C GLN A 271 -0.56 -19.22 3.34
N THR A 272 -0.41 -19.07 4.66
CA THR A 272 -0.06 -17.78 5.28
C THR A 272 1.45 -17.57 5.26
N ILE A 273 1.88 -16.34 4.95
CA ILE A 273 3.29 -15.93 4.99
C ILE A 273 3.41 -14.52 5.58
N THR A 274 4.47 -14.31 6.35
CA THR A 274 4.86 -13.00 6.87
C THR A 274 6.29 -12.68 6.43
N LEU A 275 6.45 -11.57 5.71
CA LEU A 275 7.73 -10.98 5.38
C LEU A 275 8.06 -9.86 6.37
N ARG A 276 9.34 -9.68 6.67
CA ARG A 276 9.84 -8.56 7.47
C ARG A 276 10.90 -7.78 6.74
N LEU A 277 10.70 -6.48 6.71
CA LEU A 277 11.64 -5.48 6.25
C LEU A 277 12.25 -4.79 7.48
N SER A 278 13.57 -4.68 7.50
CA SER A 278 14.31 -4.07 8.60
C SER A 278 15.47 -3.22 8.11
N VAL A 279 15.71 -2.12 8.81
CA VAL A 279 16.91 -1.28 8.69
C VAL A 279 17.40 -1.03 10.11
N VAL A 280 18.72 -1.08 10.33
CA VAL A 280 19.31 -0.89 11.66
C VAL A 280 18.88 0.47 12.23
N GLY A 281 18.34 0.47 13.45
CA GLY A 281 17.88 1.68 14.13
C GLY A 281 16.51 2.20 13.69
N GLN A 282 15.77 1.47 12.84
CA GLN A 282 14.40 1.79 12.45
C GLN A 282 13.42 0.73 12.97
N THR A 283 12.16 1.13 13.16
CA THR A 283 11.08 0.18 13.45
C THR A 283 10.91 -0.77 12.26
N THR A 284 10.85 -2.07 12.54
CA THR A 284 10.65 -3.08 11.49
C THR A 284 9.22 -3.05 10.96
N VAL A 285 9.05 -3.33 9.67
CA VAL A 285 7.74 -3.41 9.03
C VAL A 285 7.49 -4.83 8.55
N GLU A 286 6.25 -5.30 8.73
CA GLU A 286 5.82 -6.63 8.31
C GLU A 286 4.76 -6.56 7.23
N LEU A 287 4.84 -7.47 6.27
CA LEU A 287 3.82 -7.72 5.26
C LEU A 287 3.34 -9.17 5.45
N THR A 288 2.10 -9.31 5.91
CA THR A 288 1.44 -10.61 6.07
C THR A 288 0.37 -10.78 5.00
N GLY A 289 0.32 -11.96 4.38
CA GLY A 289 -0.73 -12.28 3.42
C GLY A 289 -0.95 -13.78 3.25
N ILE A 290 -2.00 -14.12 2.51
CA ILE A 290 -2.39 -15.49 2.19
C ILE A 290 -2.19 -15.72 0.70
N ILE A 291 -1.50 -16.82 0.37
CA ILE A 291 -1.37 -17.34 -0.99
C ILE A 291 -2.23 -18.59 -1.09
N THR A 292 -3.24 -18.58 -1.95
CA THR A 292 -4.07 -19.76 -2.23
C THR A 292 -3.42 -20.59 -3.33
N VAL A 293 -3.05 -21.81 -2.99
CA VAL A 293 -2.45 -22.76 -3.94
C VAL A 293 -3.55 -23.60 -4.58
N PHE A 294 -3.71 -23.51 -5.89
CA PHE A 294 -4.64 -24.31 -6.67
C PHE A 294 -4.04 -25.65 -7.08
N ASN A 295 -4.86 -26.69 -7.01
CA ASN A 295 -4.54 -28.00 -7.55
C ASN A 295 -4.41 -27.94 -9.10
N THR A 296 -3.57 -28.79 -9.69
CA THR A 296 -3.44 -28.94 -11.15
C THR A 296 -4.64 -29.63 -11.78
N GLN A 297 -5.42 -30.36 -10.98
CA GLN A 297 -6.60 -31.12 -11.43
C GLN A 297 -7.83 -30.71 -10.60
N PRO A 298 -8.44 -29.54 -10.88
CA PRO A 298 -9.69 -29.18 -10.23
C PRO A 298 -10.77 -30.21 -10.55
N LYS A 299 -11.58 -30.53 -9.56
CA LYS A 299 -12.77 -31.38 -9.70
C LYS A 299 -13.99 -30.59 -10.14
N VAL A 300 -14.02 -29.33 -9.73
CA VAL A 300 -15.04 -28.34 -10.02
C VAL A 300 -14.34 -27.06 -10.46
N VAL A 301 -14.86 -26.41 -11.50
CA VAL A 301 -14.37 -25.12 -11.98
C VAL A 301 -15.50 -24.11 -12.00
N LEU A 302 -15.19 -22.84 -11.76
CA LEU A 302 -16.14 -21.75 -11.95
C LEU A 302 -16.36 -21.56 -13.46
N ASN A 303 -17.62 -21.57 -13.90
CA ASN A 303 -18.01 -21.31 -15.28
C ASN A 303 -18.27 -19.82 -15.47
N GLU A 304 -19.17 -19.27 -14.66
CA GLU A 304 -19.64 -17.90 -14.71
C GLU A 304 -20.24 -17.48 -13.36
N TYR A 305 -20.40 -16.17 -13.15
CA TYR A 305 -21.08 -15.59 -12.00
C TYR A 305 -21.53 -14.18 -12.36
N ASN A 306 -22.52 -13.69 -11.61
CA ASN A 306 -23.14 -12.41 -11.88
C ASN A 306 -22.77 -11.36 -10.85
N ALA A 307 -21.98 -10.38 -11.29
CA ALA A 307 -21.44 -9.30 -10.46
C ALA A 307 -21.72 -7.93 -11.10
N VAL A 308 -22.90 -7.76 -11.70
CA VAL A 308 -23.26 -6.54 -12.40
C VAL A 308 -23.84 -5.52 -11.43
N SER A 309 -23.28 -4.31 -11.42
CA SER A 309 -23.76 -3.26 -10.54
C SER A 309 -25.16 -2.78 -10.95
N GLY A 310 -26.08 -2.75 -9.98
CA GLY A 310 -27.39 -2.09 -10.04
C GLY A 310 -28.04 -2.03 -11.43
N THR A 311 -28.14 -0.83 -12.01
CA THR A 311 -28.84 -0.53 -13.28
C THR A 311 -28.07 -0.92 -14.55
N SER A 312 -26.92 -1.58 -14.42
CA SER A 312 -26.11 -1.99 -15.57
C SER A 312 -26.68 -3.27 -16.19
N LEU A 313 -26.60 -3.38 -17.51
CA LEU A 313 -26.90 -4.62 -18.24
C LEU A 313 -25.58 -5.22 -18.73
N HIS A 314 -25.45 -6.55 -18.70
CA HIS A 314 -24.33 -7.22 -19.38
C HIS A 314 -24.32 -6.80 -20.87
N ALA A 315 -23.24 -6.15 -21.31
CA ALA A 315 -23.19 -5.37 -22.56
C ALA A 315 -23.17 -6.17 -23.88
N SER A 316 -23.28 -7.50 -23.83
CA SER A 316 -23.32 -8.34 -25.04
C SER A 316 -24.75 -8.69 -25.42
N LEU A 317 -25.03 -8.80 -26.74
CA LEU A 317 -26.26 -9.43 -27.23
C LEU A 317 -26.31 -10.95 -26.94
N ASP A 318 -25.18 -11.52 -26.51
CA ASP A 318 -24.92 -12.93 -26.23
C ASP A 318 -24.88 -13.26 -24.71
N GLY A 319 -25.67 -12.58 -23.88
CA GLY A 319 -25.84 -12.99 -22.47
C GLY A 319 -26.42 -14.41 -22.35
N ASP A 320 -26.38 -15.02 -21.15
CA ASP A 320 -26.93 -16.37 -20.96
C ASP A 320 -28.36 -16.46 -21.53
N LEU A 321 -28.51 -17.26 -22.57
CA LEU A 321 -29.75 -17.41 -23.32
C LEU A 321 -30.82 -18.17 -22.51
N ARG A 322 -30.46 -18.74 -21.36
CA ARG A 322 -31.35 -19.57 -20.54
C ARG A 322 -32.00 -18.78 -19.39
N LEU A 323 -31.25 -17.96 -18.67
CA LEU A 323 -31.79 -17.01 -17.69
C LEU A 323 -32.28 -15.70 -18.32
N GLY A 324 -31.81 -15.36 -19.52
CA GLY A 324 -32.20 -14.16 -20.26
C GLY A 324 -31.54 -12.88 -19.74
N ARG A 325 -32.02 -11.72 -20.19
CA ARG A 325 -31.61 -10.40 -19.66
C ARG A 325 -32.69 -9.84 -18.75
N ILE A 326 -32.34 -9.63 -17.49
CA ILE A 326 -33.18 -8.94 -16.50
C ILE A 326 -32.59 -7.54 -16.30
N GLU A 327 -33.44 -6.52 -16.17
CA GLU A 327 -33.04 -5.14 -15.83
C GLU A 327 -32.82 -5.03 -14.31
N GLY A 328 -31.69 -4.49 -13.88
CA GLY A 328 -31.15 -4.73 -12.53
C GLY A 328 -30.15 -5.89 -12.56
N ASN A 329 -29.29 -6.05 -11.54
CA ASN A 329 -28.25 -7.11 -11.50
C ASN A 329 -28.80 -8.49 -11.94
N GLY A 330 -30.08 -8.82 -11.75
CA GLY A 330 -30.65 -10.12 -12.14
C GLY A 330 -30.45 -11.18 -11.04
N GLY A 331 -30.21 -10.72 -9.80
CA GLY A 331 -29.93 -11.51 -8.61
C GLY A 331 -28.46 -11.95 -8.51
N ASP A 332 -28.01 -12.31 -7.32
CA ASP A 332 -26.69 -12.87 -7.09
C ASP A 332 -26.71 -14.38 -7.38
N TRP A 333 -25.93 -14.80 -8.38
CA TRP A 333 -25.81 -16.19 -8.79
C TRP A 333 -24.44 -16.52 -9.35
N PHE A 334 -24.11 -17.82 -9.34
CA PHE A 334 -22.88 -18.34 -9.94
C PHE A 334 -23.07 -19.76 -10.46
N GLU A 335 -22.22 -20.15 -11.40
CA GLU A 335 -22.19 -21.48 -12.00
C GLU A 335 -20.88 -22.21 -11.79
N LEU A 336 -20.99 -23.48 -11.43
CA LEU A 336 -19.89 -24.40 -11.29
C LEU A 336 -20.03 -25.55 -12.30
N VAL A 337 -18.94 -25.95 -12.95
CA VAL A 337 -18.89 -27.17 -13.78
C VAL A 337 -18.13 -28.26 -13.06
N VAL A 338 -18.75 -29.43 -12.91
CA VAL A 338 -18.10 -30.65 -12.44
C VAL A 338 -17.29 -31.25 -13.58
N VAL A 339 -15.97 -31.26 -13.46
CA VAL A 339 -15.06 -31.66 -14.55
C VAL A 339 -14.27 -32.94 -14.27
N ARG A 340 -14.16 -33.38 -13.00
CA ARG A 340 -13.45 -34.63 -12.65
C ARG A 340 -14.03 -35.35 -11.43
N GLY A 341 -14.06 -36.68 -11.51
CA GLY A 341 -14.42 -37.58 -10.41
C GLY A 341 -13.23 -37.96 -9.53
N ILE A 342 -13.39 -39.00 -8.71
CA ILE A 342 -12.29 -39.66 -7.99
C ILE A 342 -11.80 -40.82 -8.86
N GLY A 343 -10.49 -40.89 -9.12
CA GLY A 343 -9.94 -41.92 -10.01
C GLY A 343 -10.54 -41.84 -11.42
N SER A 344 -11.18 -42.92 -11.86
CA SER A 344 -11.84 -43.04 -13.17
C SER A 344 -13.36 -42.86 -13.10
N ASP A 345 -13.91 -42.46 -11.95
CA ASP A 345 -15.37 -42.39 -11.78
C ASP A 345 -15.98 -41.31 -12.67
N PRO A 346 -17.10 -41.60 -13.36
CA PRO A 346 -17.81 -40.65 -14.23
C PRO A 346 -18.70 -39.67 -13.45
N PHE A 347 -18.53 -39.60 -12.13
CA PHE A 347 -19.27 -38.73 -11.23
C PHE A 347 -18.38 -38.25 -10.08
N LEU A 348 -18.87 -37.24 -9.37
CA LEU A 348 -18.23 -36.66 -8.21
C LEU A 348 -19.20 -36.66 -7.03
N ASP A 349 -18.73 -37.18 -5.89
CA ASP A 349 -19.41 -37.04 -4.60
C ASP A 349 -19.07 -35.66 -3.99
N MET A 350 -20.09 -34.82 -3.88
CA MET A 350 -20.03 -33.44 -3.38
C MET A 350 -20.75 -33.26 -2.05
N ARG A 351 -21.19 -34.35 -1.41
CA ARG A 351 -21.92 -34.27 -0.14
C ARG A 351 -21.08 -33.57 0.93
N GLY A 352 -21.67 -32.61 1.64
CA GLY A 352 -20.99 -31.85 2.69
C GLY A 352 -19.95 -30.84 2.22
N TRP A 353 -19.72 -30.69 0.90
CA TRP A 353 -18.80 -29.69 0.38
C TRP A 353 -19.28 -28.29 0.73
N LYS A 354 -18.34 -27.35 0.85
CA LYS A 354 -18.62 -25.95 1.14
C LYS A 354 -18.25 -25.09 -0.07
N ILE A 355 -19.06 -24.08 -0.35
CA ILE A 355 -18.79 -23.06 -1.35
C ILE A 355 -18.73 -21.73 -0.60
N GLN A 356 -17.56 -21.12 -0.58
CA GLN A 356 -17.35 -19.80 -0.01
C GLN A 356 -17.45 -18.76 -1.11
N VAL A 357 -18.31 -17.78 -0.91
CA VAL A 357 -18.54 -16.65 -1.81
C VAL A 357 -18.19 -15.39 -1.04
N SER A 358 -17.28 -14.58 -1.56
CA SER A 358 -16.75 -13.44 -0.81
C SER A 358 -16.56 -12.23 -1.70
N GLN A 359 -16.70 -11.04 -1.11
CA GLN A 359 -16.46 -9.76 -1.76
C GLN A 359 -15.66 -8.83 -0.83
N VAL A 360 -15.21 -7.69 -1.35
CA VAL A 360 -14.57 -6.65 -0.54
C VAL A 360 -15.51 -5.45 -0.42
N THR A 361 -15.90 -5.11 0.81
CA THR A 361 -16.71 -3.92 1.09
C THR A 361 -16.05 -3.12 2.20
N GLY A 362 -15.82 -1.82 1.97
CA GLY A 362 -15.17 -0.94 2.95
C GLY A 362 -13.75 -1.37 3.34
N GLY A 363 -13.05 -2.13 2.48
CA GLY A 363 -11.73 -2.68 2.75
C GLY A 363 -11.71 -3.98 3.56
N ALA A 364 -12.87 -4.49 4.00
CA ALA A 364 -13.01 -5.78 4.65
C ALA A 364 -13.47 -6.85 3.66
N ARG A 365 -12.97 -8.08 3.81
CA ARG A 365 -13.49 -9.25 3.08
C ARG A 365 -14.70 -9.80 3.83
N LEU A 366 -15.87 -9.74 3.21
CA LEU A 366 -17.09 -10.41 3.69
C LEU A 366 -17.19 -11.77 3.00
N THR A 367 -17.62 -12.81 3.70
CA THR A 367 -17.66 -14.19 3.18
C THR A 367 -18.91 -14.93 3.65
N ASP A 368 -19.70 -15.38 2.68
CA ASP A 368 -20.78 -16.34 2.87
C ASP A 368 -20.32 -17.76 2.56
N THR A 369 -20.82 -18.72 3.32
CA THR A 369 -20.50 -20.14 3.17
C THR A 369 -21.79 -20.93 2.94
N ILE A 370 -21.92 -21.49 1.75
CA ILE A 370 -22.97 -22.44 1.37
C ILE A 370 -22.45 -23.84 1.69
N THR A 371 -23.20 -24.62 2.46
CA THR A 371 -22.86 -26.02 2.76
C THR A 371 -23.84 -26.95 2.05
N LEU A 372 -23.33 -27.81 1.18
CA LEU A 372 -24.13 -28.79 0.46
C LEU A 372 -24.60 -29.89 1.42
N SER A 373 -25.84 -30.33 1.25
CA SER A 373 -26.45 -31.34 2.11
C SER A 373 -25.88 -32.74 1.89
N ARG A 374 -26.50 -33.72 2.54
CA ARG A 374 -26.18 -35.14 2.40
C ARG A 374 -27.13 -35.86 1.42
N ASP A 375 -27.89 -35.10 0.64
CA ASP A 375 -28.82 -35.64 -0.35
C ASP A 375 -28.12 -36.55 -1.38
N ASN A 376 -28.88 -37.52 -1.91
CA ASN A 376 -28.38 -38.49 -2.88
C ASN A 376 -27.97 -37.86 -4.21
N PHE A 377 -28.54 -36.71 -4.58
CA PHE A 377 -28.10 -35.95 -5.76
C PHE A 377 -26.60 -35.64 -5.70
N TRP A 378 -26.13 -35.17 -4.54
CA TRP A 378 -24.72 -34.82 -4.34
C TRP A 378 -23.79 -36.03 -4.33
N ALA A 379 -24.30 -37.25 -4.09
CA ALA A 379 -23.47 -38.45 -4.01
C ALA A 379 -22.85 -38.86 -5.35
N ALA A 380 -23.46 -38.45 -6.48
CA ALA A 380 -23.07 -38.90 -7.80
C ALA A 380 -23.35 -37.85 -8.89
N VAL A 381 -22.84 -36.63 -8.72
CA VAL A 381 -22.99 -35.57 -9.73
C VAL A 381 -22.18 -35.93 -10.98
N PRO A 382 -22.79 -36.09 -12.17
CA PRO A 382 -22.07 -36.50 -13.38
C PRO A 382 -21.01 -35.49 -13.83
N LEU A 383 -19.94 -35.95 -14.47
CA LEU A 383 -18.99 -35.04 -15.13
C LEU A 383 -19.67 -34.32 -16.30
N GLY A 384 -19.38 -33.03 -16.46
CA GLY A 384 -20.06 -32.13 -17.39
C GLY A 384 -21.34 -31.50 -16.83
N THR A 385 -21.69 -31.75 -15.58
CA THR A 385 -22.83 -31.07 -14.93
C THR A 385 -22.46 -29.62 -14.62
N ILE A 386 -23.25 -28.71 -15.16
CA ILE A 386 -23.29 -27.29 -14.80
C ILE A 386 -24.29 -27.15 -13.65
N LEU A 387 -23.84 -26.58 -12.54
CA LEU A 387 -24.58 -26.34 -11.32
C LEU A 387 -24.70 -24.83 -11.13
N THR A 388 -25.89 -24.29 -11.35
CA THR A 388 -26.21 -22.88 -11.09
C THR A 388 -26.76 -22.76 -9.69
N PHE A 389 -26.25 -21.80 -8.91
CA PHE A 389 -26.75 -21.48 -7.57
C PHE A 389 -27.40 -20.12 -7.59
N THR A 390 -28.68 -20.05 -7.22
CA THR A 390 -29.49 -18.81 -7.21
C THR A 390 -30.00 -18.50 -5.81
N GLU A 391 -30.00 -17.22 -5.44
CA GLU A 391 -30.53 -16.78 -4.14
C GLU A 391 -32.06 -16.69 -4.09
N ASP A 392 -32.69 -16.38 -5.23
CA ASP A 392 -34.13 -16.19 -5.36
C ASP A 392 -34.78 -17.35 -6.14
N ASN A 393 -35.99 -17.72 -5.74
CA ASN A 393 -36.82 -18.72 -6.39
C ASN A 393 -37.74 -18.08 -7.45
N LEU A 394 -38.60 -18.86 -8.12
CA LEU A 394 -39.46 -18.35 -9.19
C LEU A 394 -40.47 -17.27 -8.71
N ALA A 395 -40.96 -17.37 -7.48
CA ALA A 395 -41.88 -16.39 -6.89
C ALA A 395 -41.21 -15.05 -6.59
N GLU A 396 -39.90 -15.06 -6.37
CA GLU A 396 -39.06 -13.86 -6.18
C GLU A 396 -38.44 -13.35 -7.50
N GLY A 397 -38.72 -13.99 -8.64
CA GLY A 397 -38.18 -13.60 -9.95
C GLY A 397 -36.87 -14.28 -10.34
N GLY A 398 -36.39 -15.22 -9.53
CA GLY A 398 -35.29 -16.12 -9.82
C GLY A 398 -35.76 -17.45 -10.44
N TYR A 399 -35.14 -18.56 -10.02
CA TYR A 399 -35.40 -19.90 -10.58
C TYR A 399 -35.44 -20.94 -9.46
N ASP A 400 -36.48 -21.78 -9.43
CA ASP A 400 -36.62 -22.85 -8.44
C ASP A 400 -35.54 -23.93 -8.62
N THR A 401 -35.31 -24.77 -7.60
CA THR A 401 -34.44 -25.95 -7.80
C THR A 401 -35.00 -26.83 -8.92
N ALA A 402 -34.16 -27.11 -9.92
CA ALA A 402 -34.50 -27.99 -11.03
C ALA A 402 -33.30 -28.87 -11.39
N LEU A 403 -33.30 -30.09 -10.87
CA LEU A 403 -32.25 -31.06 -11.10
C LEU A 403 -32.34 -31.66 -12.51
N ASN A 404 -31.23 -31.65 -13.25
CA ASN A 404 -31.12 -32.17 -14.62
C ASN A 404 -32.15 -31.56 -15.60
N ALA A 405 -32.49 -30.27 -15.43
CA ALA A 405 -33.46 -29.58 -16.27
C ALA A 405 -33.06 -29.47 -17.75
N ASP A 406 -31.77 -29.62 -18.07
CA ASP A 406 -31.30 -30.03 -19.39
C ASP A 406 -30.28 -31.16 -19.23
N ASN A 407 -30.46 -32.27 -19.94
CA ASN A 407 -29.53 -33.40 -19.89
C ASN A 407 -29.13 -33.82 -21.30
N ARG A 408 -27.90 -33.44 -21.67
CA ARG A 408 -27.29 -33.75 -22.97
C ARG A 408 -25.97 -34.49 -22.78
N LEU A 409 -25.80 -35.24 -21.69
CA LEU A 409 -24.55 -35.95 -21.40
C LEU A 409 -24.18 -36.96 -22.50
N SER A 410 -25.18 -37.55 -23.16
CA SER A 410 -24.96 -38.48 -24.27
C SER A 410 -24.55 -37.77 -25.56
N SER A 411 -25.18 -36.63 -25.89
CA SER A 411 -25.08 -35.94 -27.18
C SER A 411 -24.09 -34.77 -27.22
N ALA A 412 -24.05 -33.95 -26.16
CA ALA A 412 -23.27 -32.71 -26.07
C ALA A 412 -22.35 -32.65 -24.84
N LYS A 413 -22.29 -33.72 -24.03
CA LYS A 413 -21.39 -33.89 -22.86
C LYS A 413 -21.61 -32.89 -21.72
N TYR A 414 -22.81 -32.33 -21.59
CA TYR A 414 -23.20 -31.53 -20.43
C TYR A 414 -24.59 -31.90 -19.90
N SER A 415 -24.81 -31.60 -18.64
CA SER A 415 -26.16 -31.44 -18.06
C SER A 415 -26.21 -30.15 -17.27
N TRP A 416 -27.40 -29.64 -16.99
CA TRP A 416 -27.60 -28.40 -16.26
C TRP A 416 -28.63 -28.61 -15.15
N SER A 417 -28.31 -28.13 -13.95
CA SER A 417 -29.19 -28.11 -12.79
C SER A 417 -29.14 -26.74 -12.12
N ASN A 418 -30.32 -26.18 -11.82
CA ASN A 418 -30.41 -25.01 -10.95
C ASN A 418 -30.64 -25.46 -9.50
N ILE A 419 -29.94 -24.85 -8.57
CA ILE A 419 -30.03 -25.09 -7.13
C ILE A 419 -30.41 -23.76 -6.47
N TRP A 420 -31.66 -23.64 -6.05
CA TRP A 420 -32.06 -22.49 -5.24
C TRP A 420 -31.49 -22.64 -3.82
N LEU A 421 -30.85 -21.59 -3.30
CA LEU A 421 -30.16 -21.63 -2.02
C LEU A 421 -31.09 -21.85 -0.82
N GLY A 422 -32.40 -21.58 -0.97
CA GLY A 422 -33.41 -21.87 0.04
C GLY A 422 -33.90 -23.33 0.06
N ASP A 423 -33.45 -24.17 -0.88
CA ASP A 423 -33.84 -25.59 -0.92
C ASP A 423 -33.09 -26.40 0.16
N ALA A 424 -33.75 -26.55 1.31
CA ALA A 424 -33.22 -27.28 2.46
C ALA A 424 -32.96 -28.78 2.22
N ALA A 425 -33.46 -29.36 1.11
CA ALA A 425 -33.10 -30.73 0.74
C ALA A 425 -31.67 -30.79 0.21
N LEU A 426 -31.25 -29.82 -0.61
CA LEU A 426 -29.95 -29.80 -1.26
C LEU A 426 -28.91 -28.93 -0.54
N ILE A 427 -29.36 -27.93 0.22
CA ILE A 427 -28.52 -27.01 0.96
C ILE A 427 -28.70 -27.27 2.46
N ALA A 428 -27.62 -27.68 3.13
CA ALA A 428 -27.65 -27.90 4.58
C ALA A 428 -27.71 -26.57 5.34
N SER A 429 -26.98 -25.56 4.88
CA SER A 429 -26.99 -24.22 5.46
C SER A 429 -26.34 -23.20 4.52
N VAL A 430 -26.76 -21.95 4.66
CA VAL A 430 -26.00 -20.79 4.19
C VAL A 430 -25.73 -19.89 5.40
N THR A 431 -24.48 -19.54 5.65
CA THR A 431 -24.07 -18.73 6.81
C THR A 431 -23.05 -17.69 6.40
N GLY A 432 -23.12 -16.48 6.96
CA GLY A 432 -22.18 -15.41 6.67
C GLY A 432 -22.79 -14.03 6.81
N ASP A 433 -22.20 -13.09 6.09
CA ASP A 433 -22.46 -11.66 6.20
C ASP A 433 -23.74 -11.19 5.48
N SER A 434 -24.14 -11.84 4.38
CA SER A 434 -25.26 -11.36 3.52
C SER A 434 -26.46 -12.32 3.47
N THR A 435 -26.42 -13.42 4.22
CA THR A 435 -27.35 -14.55 4.07
C THR A 435 -28.83 -14.30 4.37
N SER A 436 -29.19 -13.16 4.95
CA SER A 436 -30.59 -12.82 5.24
C SER A 436 -31.45 -12.54 4.00
N GLY A 437 -30.81 -12.28 2.85
CA GLY A 437 -31.51 -11.94 1.61
C GLY A 437 -32.05 -13.11 0.82
N ILE A 438 -31.67 -14.36 1.14
CA ILE A 438 -32.07 -15.55 0.38
C ILE A 438 -33.60 -15.68 0.32
N GLY A 439 -34.14 -15.66 -0.90
CA GLY A 439 -35.58 -15.74 -1.18
C GLY A 439 -36.36 -14.48 -0.79
N THR A 440 -35.73 -13.30 -0.86
CA THR A 440 -36.36 -12.03 -0.45
C THR A 440 -36.23 -10.91 -1.47
N THR A 441 -35.68 -11.15 -2.68
CA THR A 441 -35.32 -10.12 -3.68
C THR A 441 -34.23 -9.14 -3.24
N THR A 442 -33.64 -9.36 -2.06
CA THR A 442 -32.48 -8.62 -1.56
C THR A 442 -31.25 -9.53 -1.60
N SER A 443 -30.06 -8.95 -1.75
CA SER A 443 -28.81 -9.72 -1.82
C SER A 443 -28.67 -10.66 -0.62
N GLY A 444 -28.55 -11.94 -0.94
CA GLY A 444 -28.49 -13.11 -0.07
C GLY A 444 -27.14 -13.82 -0.09
N ILE A 445 -26.24 -13.45 -1.00
CA ILE A 445 -24.84 -13.91 -1.04
C ILE A 445 -23.90 -12.80 -1.52
N SER A 446 -22.67 -12.79 -1.00
CA SER A 446 -21.66 -11.73 -1.21
C SER A 446 -21.02 -11.77 -2.60
N ILE A 447 -21.80 -11.44 -3.64
CA ILE A 447 -21.32 -11.26 -5.01
C ILE A 447 -21.45 -9.80 -5.42
N SER A 448 -20.36 -9.23 -5.92
CA SER A 448 -20.35 -7.88 -6.49
C SER A 448 -19.19 -7.66 -7.45
N GLU A 449 -19.17 -6.50 -8.09
CA GLU A 449 -18.05 -6.02 -8.91
C GLU A 449 -16.75 -5.83 -8.10
N ASP A 450 -16.84 -5.81 -6.76
CA ASP A 450 -15.74 -5.47 -5.86
C ASP A 450 -14.98 -6.72 -5.36
N GLY A 451 -14.20 -7.31 -6.26
CA GLY A 451 -13.22 -8.32 -5.90
C GLY A 451 -13.81 -9.66 -5.46
N THR A 452 -14.93 -10.05 -6.06
CA THR A 452 -15.58 -11.36 -5.84
C THR A 452 -14.59 -12.52 -5.94
N GLN A 453 -14.63 -13.42 -4.96
CA GLN A 453 -13.90 -14.69 -4.97
C GLN A 453 -14.84 -15.82 -4.58
N ILE A 454 -14.81 -16.90 -5.37
CA ILE A 454 -15.54 -18.14 -5.11
C ILE A 454 -14.53 -19.26 -4.87
N ALA A 455 -14.65 -19.93 -3.72
CA ALA A 455 -13.81 -21.06 -3.34
C ALA A 455 -14.67 -22.29 -3.06
N VAL A 456 -14.34 -23.41 -3.70
CA VAL A 456 -15.04 -24.69 -3.53
C VAL A 456 -14.15 -25.61 -2.68
N LEU A 457 -14.64 -25.99 -1.50
CA LEU A 457 -13.94 -26.81 -0.53
C LEU A 457 -14.64 -28.16 -0.41
N ASN A 458 -13.86 -29.24 -0.45
CA ASN A 458 -14.39 -30.58 -0.17
C ASN A 458 -14.68 -30.78 1.32
N ASP A 459 -15.43 -31.82 1.67
CA ASP A 459 -15.86 -32.13 3.05
C ASP A 459 -14.68 -32.33 4.04
N THR A 460 -13.45 -32.58 3.55
CA THR A 460 -12.24 -32.71 4.37
C THR A 460 -11.48 -31.40 4.61
N ASN A 461 -11.64 -30.41 3.74
CA ASN A 461 -10.91 -29.12 3.79
C ASN A 461 -11.81 -27.94 4.22
N GLY A 462 -13.09 -28.21 4.50
CA GLY A 462 -14.13 -27.22 4.75
C GLY A 462 -14.55 -27.11 6.20
#